data_AF-A0A386WVM7-F1
#
_entry.id   AF-A0A386WVM7-F1
#
_cell.length_a   1.000
_cell.length_b   1.000
_cell.length_c   1.000
_cell.angle_alpha   90.00
_cell.angle_beta   90.00
_cell.angle_gamma   90.00
#
_symmetry.space_group_name_H-M   'P 1'
#
loop_
_entity.id
_entity.type
_entity.pdbx_description
1 polymer ?
#
loop_
_entity_poly.entity_id
_entity_poly.type
_entity_poly.pdbx_seq_one_letter_code
_entity_poly.pdbx_strand_id
1 'polypeptide(L)' 'MTNYDLTRLAELGRQYERQRAAAEKTRAEMMPEILAAASAKVRQVDIARASGLTRERVRQICRAAGIEPGE' A
#
# COMPACT_ATOMS: atom_id res chain seq x y z
N MET A 1 34.21 13.51 -22.04
CA MET A 1 33.28 14.01 -21.00
C MET A 1 31.87 13.89 -21.54
N THR A 2 31.04 13.04 -20.95
CA THR A 2 29.65 12.88 -21.37
C THR A 2 28.87 14.08 -20.84
N ASN A 3 28.50 15.01 -21.73
CA ASN A 3 27.69 16.17 -21.39
C ASN A 3 26.22 15.74 -21.40
N TYR A 4 25.80 14.99 -20.39
CA TYR A 4 24.44 14.45 -20.31
C TYR A 4 23.49 15.49 -19.70
N ASP A 5 22.41 15.78 -20.41
CA ASP A 5 21.37 16.70 -19.96
C ASP A 5 20.41 16.02 -18.97
N LEU A 6 20.40 16.52 -17.73
CA LEU A 6 19.61 16.00 -16.62
C LEU A 6 18.16 16.48 -16.60
N THR A 7 17.75 17.35 -17.52
CA THR A 7 16.40 17.95 -17.55
C THR A 7 15.32 16.88 -17.52
N ARG A 8 15.46 15.85 -18.37
CA ARG A 8 14.50 14.74 -18.43
C ARG A 8 14.48 13.90 -17.15
N LEU A 9 15.64 13.67 -16.55
CA LEU A 9 15.74 12.93 -15.29
C LEU A 9 15.07 13.70 -14.15
N ALA A 10 15.27 15.03 -14.10
CA ALA A 10 14.65 15.89 -13.10
C ALA A 10 13.11 15.92 -13.23
N GLU A 11 12.58 15.92 -14.45
CA GLU A 11 11.13 15.80 -14.67
C GLU A 11 10.56 14.47 -14.17
N LEU A 12 11.22 13.36 -14.51
CA LEU A 12 10.81 12.03 -14.06
C LEU A 12 10.89 11.91 -12.53
N GLY A 13 11.91 12.48 -11.90
CA GLY A 13 12.02 12.55 -10.45
C GLY A 13 10.84 13.28 -9.80
N ARG A 14 10.44 14.43 -10.33
CA ARG A 14 9.25 15.16 -9.84
C ARG A 14 7.93 14.40 -10.07
N GLN A 15 7.83 13.62 -11.14
CA GLN A 15 6.66 12.77 -11.36
C GLN A 15 6.62 11.60 -10.38
N TYR A 16 7.77 10.96 -10.16
CA TYR A 16 7.92 9.87 -9.20
C TYR A 16 7.57 10.32 -7.78
N GLU A 17 8.10 11.45 -7.31
CA GLU A 17 7.78 11.98 -5.97
C GLU A 17 6.28 12.28 -5.80
N ARG A 18 5.63 12.82 -6.83
CA ARG A 18 4.17 13.05 -6.79
C ARG A 18 3.39 11.73 -6.72
N GLN A 19 3.77 10.73 -7.51
CA GLN A 19 3.13 9.41 -7.48
C GLN A 19 3.37 8.71 -6.15
N ARG A 20 4.57 8.82 -5.59
CA ARG A 20 4.91 8.28 -4.28
C ARG A 20 4.06 8.93 -3.18
N ALA A 21 3.96 10.26 -3.15
CA ALA A 21 3.14 10.96 -2.16
C ALA A 21 1.66 10.56 -2.28
N ALA A 22 1.14 10.43 -3.51
CA ALA A 22 -0.22 9.94 -3.74
C ALA A 22 -0.40 8.50 -3.24
N ALA A 23 0.55 7.60 -3.54
CA ALA A 23 0.52 6.21 -3.08
C ALA A 23 0.60 6.10 -1.55
N GLU A 24 1.41 6.92 -0.89
CA GLU A 24 1.49 6.98 0.57
C GLU A 24 0.16 7.44 1.18
N LYS A 25 -0.48 8.44 0.59
CA LYS A 25 -1.82 8.89 1.01
C LYS A 25 -2.87 7.79 0.85
N THR A 26 -2.95 7.16 -0.33
CA THR A 26 -3.89 6.05 -0.56
C THR A 26 -3.64 4.88 0.39
N ARG A 27 -2.36 4.59 0.70
CA ARG A 27 -2.01 3.55 1.66
C ARG A 27 -2.49 3.87 3.08
N ALA A 28 -2.42 5.14 3.50
CA ALA A 28 -2.94 5.58 4.78
C ALA A 28 -4.47 5.44 4.87
N GLU A 29 -5.19 5.77 3.79
CA GLU A 29 -6.65 5.62 3.67
C GLU A 29 -7.08 4.14 3.61
N MET A 30 -6.30 3.28 2.95
CA MET A 30 -6.60 1.84 2.81
C MET A 30 -6.40 1.06 4.11
N MET A 31 -5.50 1.49 4.99
CA MET A 31 -5.19 0.79 6.24
C MET A 31 -6.41 0.58 7.16
N PRO A 32 -7.21 1.62 7.51
CA PRO A 32 -8.41 1.42 8.32
C PRO A 32 -9.45 0.52 7.66
N GLU A 33 -9.60 0.56 6.33
CA GLU A 33 -10.53 -0.31 5.59
C GLU A 33 -10.14 -1.79 5.70
N ILE A 34 -8.84 -2.11 5.61
CA ILE A 34 -8.33 -3.46 5.83
C ILE A 34 -8.67 -3.96 7.25
N LEU A 35 -8.48 -3.10 8.26
CA LEU A 35 -8.76 -3.45 9.65
C LEU A 35 -10.27 -3.60 9.91
N ALA A 36 -11.10 -2.76 9.29
CA ALA A 36 -12.55 -2.86 9.35
C ALA A 36 -13.05 -4.17 8.74
N ALA A 37 -12.56 -4.52 7.53
CA ALA A 37 -12.89 -5.79 6.88
C ALA A 37 -12.46 -7.00 7.72
N ALA A 38 -11.26 -6.97 8.29
CA ALA A 38 -10.78 -8.03 9.17
C ALA A 38 -11.61 -8.15 10.46
N SER A 39 -12.00 -7.02 11.06
CA SER A 39 -12.89 -6.97 12.23
C SER A 39 -14.27 -7.54 11.92
N ALA A 40 -14.77 -7.31 10.70
CA ALA A 40 -16.01 -7.88 10.18
C ALA A 40 -15.88 -9.36 9.77
N LYS A 41 -14.76 -10.02 10.09
CA LYS A 41 -14.48 -11.44 9.76
C LYS A 41 -14.49 -11.75 8.26
N VAL A 42 -14.21 -10.76 7.41
CA VAL A 42 -13.93 -11.02 5.99
C VAL A 42 -12.66 -11.87 5.88
N ARG A 43 -12.67 -12.85 4.97
CA ARG A 43 -11.53 -13.75 4.77
C ARG A 43 -10.29 -12.98 4.31
N GLN A 44 -9.12 -13.39 4.80
CA GLN A 44 -7.85 -12.75 4.42
C GLN A 44 -7.59 -12.79 2.91
N VAL A 45 -8.02 -13.85 2.22
CA VAL A 45 -7.84 -13.97 0.76
C VAL A 45 -8.64 -12.93 -0.02
N ASP A 46 -9.83 -12.57 0.47
CA ASP A 46 -10.69 -11.59 -0.19
C ASP A 46 -10.17 -10.18 0.06
N ILE A 47 -9.71 -9.90 1.29
CA ILE A 47 -9.03 -8.64 1.62
C ILE A 47 -7.76 -8.47 0.79
N ALA A 48 -6.95 -9.53 0.66
CA ALA A 48 -5.74 -9.51 -0.16
C ALA A 48 -6.05 -9.23 -1.64
N ARG A 49 -7.09 -9.89 -2.19
CA ARG A 49 -7.53 -9.68 -3.58
C ARG A 49 -8.02 -8.25 -3.82
N ALA A 50 -8.79 -7.68 -2.88
CA ALA A 50 -9.31 -6.32 -3.00
C ALA A 50 -8.24 -5.24 -2.81
N SER A 51 -7.32 -5.42 -1.86
CA SER A 51 -6.27 -4.45 -1.53
C SER A 51 -5.02 -4.55 -2.43
N GLY A 52 -4.88 -5.62 -3.20
CA GLY A 52 -3.66 -5.91 -3.98
C GLY A 52 -2.45 -6.31 -3.12
N LEU A 53 -2.64 -6.52 -1.82
CA LEU A 53 -1.59 -6.99 -0.91
C LEU A 53 -1.49 -8.52 -0.91
N THR A 54 -0.36 -9.04 -0.44
CA THR A 54 -0.25 -10.46 -0.14
C THR A 54 -1.05 -10.81 1.12
N ARG A 55 -1.54 -12.05 1.22
CA ARG A 55 -2.22 -12.55 2.43
C ARG A 55 -1.37 -12.37 3.69
N GLU A 56 -0.06 -12.65 3.60
CA GLU A 56 0.86 -12.46 4.72
C GLU A 56 0.96 -10.98 5.12
N ARG A 57 0.94 -10.05 4.16
CA ARG A 57 0.95 -8.62 4.50
C ARG A 57 -0.33 -8.19 5.21
N VAL A 58 -1.49 -8.70 4.78
CA VAL A 58 -2.77 -8.49 5.48
C VAL A 58 -2.70 -9.03 6.91
N ARG A 59 -2.20 -10.27 7.09
CA ARG A 59 -2.03 -10.89 8.40
C ARG A 59 -1.15 -10.07 9.35
N GLN A 60 -0.04 -9.53 8.85
CA GLN A 60 0.86 -8.67 9.63
C GLN A 60 0.16 -7.38 10.08
N ILE A 61 -0.60 -6.75 9.19
CA ILE A 61 -1.39 -5.55 9.49
C ILE A 61 -2.41 -5.85 10.60
N CYS A 62 -3.18 -6.93 10.46
CA CYS A 62 -4.18 -7.32 11.46
C CYS A 62 -3.54 -7.61 12.82
N ARG A 63 -2.43 -8.37 12.85
CA ARG A 63 -1.70 -8.70 14.08
C ARG A 63 -1.14 -7.46 14.78
N ALA A 64 -0.58 -6.52 14.03
CA ALA A 64 -0.07 -5.27 14.58
C ALA A 64 -1.19 -4.43 15.22
N ALA A 65 -2.44 -4.60 14.77
CA ALA A 65 -3.63 -3.98 15.34
C ALA A 65 -4.33 -4.85 16.42
N GLY A 66 -3.77 -6.01 16.78
CA GLY A 66 -4.38 -6.93 17.76
C GLY A 66 -5.63 -7.67 17.26
N ILE A 67 -5.91 -7.64 15.96
CA ILE A 67 -7.04 -8.35 15.34
C ILE A 67 -6.57 -9.76 14.97
N GLU A 68 -7.28 -10.77 15.45
CA GLU A 68 -7.08 -12.15 15.00
C GLU A 68 -7.77 -12.35 13.64
N PRO A 69 -6.99 -12.48 12.55
CA PRO A 69 -7.56 -12.45 11.22
C PRO A 69 -8.20 -13.81 10.89
N GLY A 70 -9.41 -13.79 10.31
CA GLY A 70 -10.08 -15.00 9.83
C GLY A 70 -9.29 -15.71 8.73
N GLU A 71 -9.44 -17.03 8.56
CA GLU A 71 -8.67 -17.86 7.63
C GLU A 71 -8.62 -17.36 6.16
#